data_AF-A0A1M4TS52-F1
#
_entry.id   AF-A0A1M4TS52-F1
#
_cell.length_a   1.000
_cell.length_b   1.000
_cell.length_c   1.000
_cell.angle_alpha   90.00
_cell.angle_beta   90.00
_cell.angle_gamma   90.00
#
_symmetry.space_group_name_H-M   'P 1'
#
loop_
_entity.id
_entity.type
_entity.pdbx_description
1 polymer ?
#
loop_
_entity_poly.entity_id
_entity_poly.type
_entity_poly.pdbx_seq_one_letter_code
_entity_poly.pdbx_strand_id
1 'polypeptide(L)'
;MRLSTVEINQWETVLPAKIRSVKQHHRLLFLELSNQQKWLAKPIRNLEQMSWWESIDQELRQRGFQQMPKPMIHTNWAFMPYVKSRRANYQSTEDIQRIIPQLARFHLAGRCLETPKKSRESSVFYERLYIRLYRFHYLIKRINQFSEPYRVFFQTYGPLFYEDAYRVLQSVQHDLLRLLTANDIAAKAVCHRDLANHNWLIDLKQQAWLIDFDTADYDLQLGDVWQIASRILHEQNGLQQFERIIQMYQQVRPLTKQEMELLILLLGFPNDFFRESEGLLLNKKGYNIEATWSYLKRLADDRKQWKEQLKQLSDW
;
A
#
# COMPACT_ATOMS: atom_id res chain seq x y z
N MET A 1 -11.86 9.62 -23.67
CA MET A 1 -10.91 10.67 -24.12
C MET A 1 -10.49 10.31 -25.53
N ARG A 2 -10.75 11.17 -26.52
CA ARG A 2 -10.19 10.97 -27.87
C ARG A 2 -8.85 11.70 -27.88
N LEU A 3 -7.75 10.96 -27.95
CA LEU A 3 -6.41 11.53 -28.13
C LEU A 3 -6.32 12.14 -29.52
N SER A 4 -5.69 13.30 -29.65
CA SER A 4 -5.42 13.91 -30.95
C SER A 4 -4.35 13.12 -31.70
N THR A 5 -4.36 13.20 -33.03
CA THR A 5 -3.31 12.61 -33.88
C THR A 5 -1.92 13.16 -33.53
N VAL A 6 -1.85 14.43 -33.12
CA VAL A 6 -0.60 15.07 -32.68
C VAL A 6 -0.07 14.42 -31.40
N GLU A 7 -0.92 14.20 -30.40
CA GLU A 7 -0.52 13.52 -29.15
C GLU A 7 -0.07 12.07 -29.41
N ILE A 8 -0.78 11.33 -30.27
CA ILE A 8 -0.39 9.96 -30.64
C ILE A 8 1.00 9.95 -31.27
N ASN A 9 1.24 10.84 -32.24
CA ASN A 9 2.55 10.95 -32.91
C ASN A 9 3.68 11.29 -31.92
N GLN A 10 3.41 12.15 -30.93
CA GLN A 10 4.37 12.45 -29.87
C GLN A 10 4.68 11.23 -29.00
N TRP A 11 3.65 10.46 -28.61
CA TRP A 11 3.84 9.25 -27.80
C TRP A 11 4.63 8.17 -28.55
N GLU A 12 4.42 8.04 -29.86
CA GLU A 12 5.16 7.11 -30.71
C GLU A 12 6.66 7.43 -30.79
N THR A 13 7.11 8.63 -30.42
CA THR A 13 8.55 8.97 -30.36
C THR A 13 9.28 8.29 -29.21
N VAL A 14 8.57 7.93 -28.13
CA VAL A 14 9.14 7.28 -26.95
C VAL A 14 8.74 5.81 -26.83
N LEU A 15 7.66 5.39 -27.49
CA LEU A 15 7.23 3.99 -27.50
C LEU A 15 8.09 3.16 -28.48
N PRO A 16 8.27 1.85 -28.23
CA PRO A 16 9.11 1.00 -29.07
C PRO A 16 8.48 0.68 -30.45
N ALA A 17 7.21 1.02 -30.66
CA ALA A 17 6.47 0.78 -31.88
C ALA A 17 5.24 1.70 -31.95
N LYS A 18 4.65 1.80 -33.14
CA LYS A 18 3.45 2.62 -33.40
C LYS A 18 2.23 2.11 -32.62
N ILE A 19 1.34 3.01 -32.23
CA ILE A 19 0.10 2.68 -31.52
C ILE A 19 -0.91 2.14 -32.53
N ARG A 20 -1.32 0.88 -32.37
CA ARG A 20 -2.37 0.25 -33.17
C ARG A 20 -3.76 0.50 -32.61
N SER A 21 -3.91 0.45 -31.29
CA SER A 21 -5.18 0.72 -30.63
C SER A 21 -5.00 1.27 -29.22
N VAL A 22 -6.01 2.02 -28.76
CA VAL A 22 -6.07 2.59 -27.41
C VAL A 22 -7.41 2.21 -26.79
N LYS A 23 -7.38 1.63 -25.59
CA LYS A 23 -8.57 1.34 -24.78
C LYS A 23 -8.48 2.08 -23.46
N GLN A 24 -9.48 2.88 -23.14
CA GLN A 24 -9.53 3.59 -21.86
C GLN A 24 -10.20 2.71 -20.80
N HIS A 25 -9.58 2.63 -19.62
CA HIS A 25 -10.18 2.03 -18.43
C HIS A 25 -9.90 2.92 -17.22
N HIS A 26 -10.94 3.58 -16.70
CA HIS A 26 -10.84 4.68 -15.73
C HIS A 26 -9.85 5.77 -16.21
N ARG A 27 -8.75 5.96 -15.48
CA ARG A 27 -7.70 6.95 -15.75
C ARG A 27 -6.50 6.36 -16.52
N LEU A 28 -6.51 5.06 -16.81
CA LEU A 28 -5.43 4.39 -17.52
C LEU A 28 -5.83 4.17 -18.98
N LEU A 29 -4.84 4.25 -19.85
CA LEU A 29 -4.98 3.92 -21.26
C LEU A 29 -4.16 2.67 -21.56
N PHE A 30 -4.81 1.65 -22.09
CA PHE A 30 -4.20 0.42 -22.54
C PHE A 30 -3.88 0.57 -24.02
N LEU A 31 -2.60 0.51 -24.36
CA LEU A 31 -2.08 0.63 -25.71
C LEU A 31 -1.74 -0.75 -26.24
N GLU A 32 -2.19 -1.06 -27.45
CA GLU A 32 -1.66 -2.17 -28.25
C GLU A 32 -0.80 -1.56 -29.34
N LEU A 33 0.46 -1.97 -29.44
CA LEU A 33 1.41 -1.47 -30.42
C LEU A 33 1.42 -2.35 -31.67
N SER A 34 1.97 -1.84 -32.78
CA SER A 34 2.05 -2.55 -34.06
C SER A 34 2.87 -3.85 -34.00
N ASN A 35 3.81 -3.94 -33.06
CA ASN A 35 4.59 -5.15 -32.75
C ASN A 35 3.88 -6.11 -31.78
N GLN A 36 2.57 -5.92 -31.54
CA GLN A 36 1.72 -6.69 -30.62
C GLN A 36 2.06 -6.56 -29.13
N GLN A 37 3.05 -5.73 -28.75
CA GLN A 37 3.31 -5.43 -27.36
C GLN A 37 2.16 -4.60 -26.76
N LYS A 38 1.87 -4.85 -25.49
CA LYS A 38 0.88 -4.09 -24.73
C LYS A 38 1.59 -3.16 -23.77
N TRP A 39 1.11 -1.94 -23.70
CA TRP A 39 1.63 -0.89 -22.83
C TRP A 39 0.48 -0.21 -22.09
N LEU A 40 0.81 0.40 -20.97
CA LEU A 40 -0.10 1.23 -20.17
C LEU A 40 0.40 2.66 -20.22
N ALA A 41 -0.49 3.61 -20.46
CA ALA A 41 -0.20 5.03 -20.27
C ALA A 41 -1.03 5.56 -19.09
N LYS A 42 -0.35 6.22 -18.15
CA LYS A 42 -0.91 6.81 -16.94
C LYS A 42 -0.61 8.31 -16.93
N PRO A 43 -1.61 9.17 -16.70
CA PRO A 43 -1.38 10.60 -16.59
C PRO A 43 -0.60 10.91 -15.30
N ILE A 44 0.45 11.71 -15.43
CA ILE A 44 1.26 12.18 -14.31
C ILE A 44 0.55 13.35 -13.64
N ARG A 45 0.25 13.22 -12.34
CA ARG A 45 -0.41 14.30 -11.56
C ARG A 45 0.57 15.20 -10.83
N ASN A 46 1.76 14.67 -10.54
CA ASN A 46 2.82 15.37 -9.84
C ASN A 46 4.14 15.01 -10.51
N LEU A 47 4.69 15.96 -11.27
CA LEU A 47 5.95 15.77 -12.01
C LEU A 47 7.15 15.62 -11.07
N GLU A 48 7.18 16.34 -9.94
CA GLU A 48 8.23 16.19 -8.93
C GLU A 48 8.24 14.78 -8.35
N GLN A 49 7.07 14.25 -7.96
CA GLN A 49 6.95 12.87 -7.48
C GLN A 49 7.42 11.86 -8.52
N MET A 50 7.04 12.04 -9.79
CA MET A 50 7.39 11.10 -10.84
C MET A 50 8.89 11.13 -11.16
N SER A 51 9.50 12.32 -11.26
CA SER A 51 10.94 12.47 -11.48
C SER A 51 11.77 11.95 -10.31
N TRP A 52 11.31 12.20 -9.09
CA TRP A 52 11.91 11.60 -7.90
C TRP A 52 11.84 10.07 -7.96
N TRP A 53 10.66 9.51 -8.23
CA TRP A 53 10.50 8.06 -8.34
C TRP A 53 11.34 7.45 -9.48
N GLU A 54 11.49 8.12 -10.62
CA GLU A 54 12.35 7.65 -11.71
C GLU A 54 13.81 7.50 -11.26
N SER A 55 14.32 8.44 -10.46
CA SER A 55 15.67 8.35 -9.90
C SER A 55 15.81 7.16 -8.95
N ILE A 56 14.81 6.95 -8.09
CA ILE A 56 14.75 5.80 -7.18
C ILE A 56 14.67 4.47 -7.95
N ASP A 57 13.81 4.38 -8.98
CA ASP A 57 13.67 3.18 -9.82
C ASP A 57 15.00 2.80 -10.48
N GLN A 58 15.77 3.78 -10.96
CA GLN A 58 17.10 3.55 -11.53
C GLN A 58 18.07 2.98 -10.50
N GLU A 59 18.17 3.58 -9.30
CA GLU A 59 19.02 3.06 -8.23
C GLU A 59 18.62 1.65 -7.79
N LEU A 60 17.32 1.39 -7.60
CA LEU A 60 16.80 0.08 -7.24
C LEU A 60 17.20 -0.99 -8.26
N ARG A 61 17.12 -0.68 -9.57
CA ARG A 61 17.53 -1.59 -10.64
C ARG A 61 19.02 -1.84 -10.66
N GLN A 62 19.84 -0.81 -10.45
CA GLN A 62 21.30 -0.95 -10.33
C GLN A 62 21.67 -1.86 -9.14
N ARG A 63 20.88 -1.82 -8.07
CA ARG A 63 21.00 -2.69 -6.89
C ARG A 63 20.34 -4.06 -7.06
N GLY A 64 19.89 -4.40 -8.27
CA GLY A 64 19.36 -5.73 -8.61
C GLY A 64 17.86 -5.92 -8.40
N PHE A 65 17.10 -4.90 -7.96
CA PHE A 65 15.66 -4.99 -7.83
C PHE A 65 14.96 -4.60 -9.15
N GLN A 66 14.46 -5.59 -9.90
CA GLN A 66 13.95 -5.39 -11.25
C GLN A 66 12.46 -5.69 -11.45
N GLN A 67 11.80 -6.29 -10.46
CA GLN A 67 10.37 -6.70 -10.52
C GLN A 67 9.42 -5.50 -10.34
N MET A 68 9.64 -4.48 -11.15
CA MET A 68 8.81 -3.29 -11.32
C MET A 68 8.77 -2.97 -12.82
N PRO A 69 7.62 -2.61 -13.40
CA PRO A 69 7.57 -2.12 -14.77
C PRO A 69 8.44 -0.87 -14.90
N LYS A 70 9.36 -0.84 -15.88
CA LYS A 70 10.19 0.34 -16.13
C LYS A 70 9.34 1.45 -16.77
N PRO A 71 9.14 2.60 -16.10
CA PRO A 71 8.39 3.68 -16.70
C PRO A 71 9.23 4.39 -17.77
N MET A 72 8.57 4.93 -18.78
CA MET A 72 9.09 5.90 -19.74
C MET A 72 8.25 7.17 -19.61
N ILE A 73 8.89 8.28 -19.28
CA ILE A 73 8.20 9.55 -19.07
C ILE A 73 8.25 10.37 -20.36
N HIS A 74 7.10 10.88 -20.77
CA HIS A 74 7.04 11.85 -21.86
C HIS A 74 5.91 12.85 -21.60
N THR A 75 6.26 14.14 -21.53
CA THR A 75 5.34 15.23 -21.17
C THR A 75 4.64 14.97 -19.83
N ASN A 76 3.32 14.81 -19.83
CA ASN A 76 2.50 14.54 -18.65
C ASN A 76 2.04 13.07 -18.56
N TRP A 77 2.75 12.15 -19.21
CA TRP A 77 2.39 10.73 -19.26
C TRP A 77 3.57 9.84 -18.88
N ALA A 78 3.25 8.81 -18.09
CA ALA A 78 4.14 7.69 -17.81
C ALA A 78 3.65 6.48 -18.59
N PHE A 79 4.51 5.94 -19.44
CA PHE A 79 4.28 4.73 -20.23
C PHE A 79 5.01 3.57 -19.57
N MET A 80 4.35 2.43 -19.40
CA MET A 80 4.97 1.24 -18.82
C MET A 80 4.57 0.00 -19.60
N PRO A 81 5.48 -0.98 -19.75
CA PRO A 81 5.14 -2.24 -20.39
C PRO A 81 4.04 -2.93 -19.58
N TYR A 82 3.03 -3.45 -20.26
CA TYR A 82 1.98 -4.22 -19.61
C TYR A 82 2.53 -5.58 -19.19
N VAL A 83 2.56 -5.83 -17.88
CA VAL A 83 2.92 -7.14 -17.34
C VAL A 83 1.72 -8.08 -17.51
N LYS A 84 1.88 -9.17 -18.26
CA LYS A 84 0.84 -10.19 -18.41
C LYS A 84 0.79 -11.03 -17.14
N SER A 85 -0.17 -10.73 -16.28
CA SER A 85 -0.26 -11.26 -14.92
C SER A 85 -1.70 -11.31 -14.40
N ARG A 86 -1.89 -12.04 -13.30
CA ARG A 86 -3.06 -11.90 -12.42
C ARG A 86 -2.71 -11.04 -11.21
N ARG A 87 -3.71 -10.54 -10.49
CA ARG A 87 -3.49 -9.92 -9.16
C ARG A 87 -3.14 -11.00 -8.14
N ALA A 88 -2.37 -10.63 -7.11
CA ALA A 88 -2.14 -11.50 -5.97
C ALA A 88 -3.44 -11.69 -5.16
N ASN A 89 -3.60 -12.88 -4.61
CA ASN A 89 -4.65 -13.23 -3.67
C ASN A 89 -4.05 -13.43 -2.28
N TYR A 90 -4.44 -12.58 -1.33
CA TYR A 90 -3.96 -12.67 0.06
C TYR A 90 -4.55 -13.86 0.83
N GLN A 91 -5.48 -14.62 0.25
CA GLN A 91 -5.92 -15.92 0.75
C GLN A 91 -5.10 -17.10 0.21
N SER A 92 -4.24 -16.88 -0.80
CA SER A 92 -3.34 -17.92 -1.32
C SER A 92 -2.02 -17.90 -0.57
N THR A 93 -1.69 -19.02 0.06
CA THR A 93 -0.40 -19.24 0.71
C THR A 93 0.76 -19.09 -0.27
N GLU A 94 0.58 -19.59 -1.49
CA GLU A 94 1.59 -19.57 -2.53
C GLU A 94 1.86 -18.14 -3.03
N ASP A 95 0.84 -17.28 -3.09
CA ASP A 95 1.02 -15.87 -3.42
C ASP A 95 1.75 -15.12 -2.30
N ILE A 96 1.41 -15.38 -1.04
CA ILE A 96 2.10 -14.80 0.12
C ILE A 96 3.59 -15.15 0.09
N GLN A 97 3.93 -16.41 -0.19
CA GLN A 97 5.31 -16.88 -0.33
C GLN A 97 6.10 -16.17 -1.43
N ARG A 98 5.42 -15.55 -2.39
CA ARG A 98 6.06 -14.78 -3.47
C ARG A 98 6.20 -13.31 -3.11
N ILE A 99 5.13 -12.69 -2.60
CA ILE A 99 5.10 -11.24 -2.38
C ILE A 99 5.89 -10.81 -1.14
N ILE A 100 5.91 -11.61 -0.07
CA ILE A 100 6.57 -11.21 1.19
C ILE A 100 8.10 -11.12 1.01
N PRO A 101 8.79 -12.14 0.45
CA PRO A 101 10.22 -12.00 0.15
C PRO A 101 10.48 -10.87 -0.87
N GLN A 102 9.57 -10.65 -1.82
CA GLN A 102 9.73 -9.57 -2.80
C GLN A 102 9.65 -8.19 -2.16
N LEU A 103 8.75 -7.98 -1.19
CA LEU A 103 8.70 -6.76 -0.39
C LEU A 103 9.98 -6.56 0.43
N ALA A 104 10.51 -7.63 1.02
CA ALA A 104 11.76 -7.57 1.77
C ALA A 104 12.95 -7.19 0.87
N ARG A 105 13.02 -7.74 -0.36
CA ARG A 105 14.03 -7.35 -1.36
C ARG A 105 13.89 -5.90 -1.80
N PHE A 106 12.66 -5.42 -2.00
CA PHE A 106 12.38 -4.02 -2.29
C PHE A 106 12.91 -3.12 -1.17
N HIS A 107 12.55 -3.44 0.08
CA HIS A 107 13.02 -2.68 1.24
C HIS A 107 14.53 -2.72 1.40
N LEU A 108 15.18 -3.87 1.21
CA LEU A 108 16.63 -4.02 1.32
C LEU A 108 17.37 -3.19 0.27
N ALA A 109 16.96 -3.29 -1.01
CA ALA A 109 17.54 -2.48 -2.09
C ALA A 109 17.26 -0.98 -1.91
N GLY A 110 16.13 -0.66 -1.29
CA GLY A 110 15.61 0.68 -1.07
C GLY A 110 16.15 1.43 0.14
N ARG A 111 17.28 1.04 0.72
CA ARG A 111 17.94 1.77 1.82
C ARG A 111 19.23 2.44 1.36
N CYS A 112 19.63 3.49 2.05
CA CYS A 112 20.86 4.24 1.77
C CYS A 112 20.91 4.69 0.30
N LEU A 113 19.80 5.20 -0.22
CA LEU A 113 19.68 5.70 -1.59
C LEU A 113 20.44 7.03 -1.74
N GLU A 114 20.95 7.32 -2.93
CA GLU A 114 21.67 8.57 -3.20
C GLU A 114 20.68 9.70 -3.48
N THR A 115 19.56 9.39 -4.13
CA THR A 115 18.48 10.31 -4.50
C THR A 115 18.05 11.16 -3.30
N PRO A 116 18.05 12.50 -3.41
CA PRO A 116 17.66 13.39 -2.31
C PRO A 116 16.18 13.26 -1.97
N LYS A 117 15.79 13.83 -0.82
CA LYS A 117 14.37 14.04 -0.50
C LYS A 117 13.74 15.01 -1.50
N LYS A 118 12.45 14.84 -1.76
CA LYS A 118 11.63 15.83 -2.49
C LYS A 118 11.57 17.14 -1.70
N SER A 119 11.31 18.25 -2.39
CA SER A 119 11.13 19.55 -1.74
C SER A 119 9.88 19.59 -0.87
N ARG A 120 8.81 18.94 -1.33
CA ARG A 120 7.56 18.82 -0.59
C ARG A 120 7.54 17.56 0.26
N GLU A 121 7.52 17.76 1.59
CA GLU A 121 7.39 16.66 2.53
C GLU A 121 5.94 16.14 2.59
N SER A 122 5.81 14.82 2.53
CA SER A 122 4.57 14.11 2.83
C SER A 122 4.54 13.79 4.32
N SER A 123 3.34 13.74 4.93
CA SER A 123 3.20 13.27 6.31
C SER A 123 3.81 11.88 6.47
N VAL A 124 4.69 11.73 7.45
CA VAL A 124 5.42 10.48 7.74
C VAL A 124 4.53 9.47 8.46
N PHE A 125 4.99 8.23 8.62
CA PHE A 125 4.16 7.13 9.08
C PHE A 125 3.39 7.43 10.39
N TYR A 126 4.07 7.90 11.44
CA TYR A 126 3.42 8.18 12.72
C TYR A 126 2.36 9.29 12.60
N GLU A 127 2.63 10.36 11.84
CA GLU A 127 1.68 11.45 11.61
C GLU A 127 0.43 10.94 10.91
N ARG A 128 0.59 10.04 9.93
CA ARG A 128 -0.54 9.41 9.24
C ARG A 128 -1.40 8.58 10.20
N LEU A 129 -0.82 7.92 11.20
CA LEU A 129 -1.59 7.21 12.24
C LEU A 129 -2.43 8.18 13.08
N TYR A 130 -1.82 9.27 13.56
CA TYR A 130 -2.53 10.31 14.33
C TYR A 130 -3.63 10.99 13.51
N ILE A 131 -3.34 11.33 12.25
CA ILE A 131 -4.32 11.92 11.33
C ILE A 131 -5.50 10.95 11.10
N ARG A 132 -5.23 9.64 10.95
CA ARG A 132 -6.30 8.64 10.81
C ARG A 132 -7.17 8.55 12.06
N LEU A 133 -6.56 8.51 13.25
CA LEU A 133 -7.30 8.51 14.51
C LEU A 133 -8.21 9.74 14.62
N TYR A 134 -7.66 10.93 14.33
CA TYR A 134 -8.41 12.18 14.38
C TYR A 134 -9.56 12.23 13.37
N ARG A 135 -9.32 11.83 12.11
CA ARG A 135 -10.36 11.77 11.08
C ARG A 135 -11.48 10.82 11.48
N PHE A 136 -11.13 9.64 11.99
CA PHE A 136 -12.12 8.67 12.44
C PHE A 136 -12.92 9.19 13.64
N HIS A 137 -12.27 9.83 14.61
CA HIS A 137 -12.93 10.50 15.72
C HIS A 137 -13.96 11.55 15.25
N TYR A 138 -13.58 12.35 14.26
CA TYR A 138 -14.46 13.36 13.69
C TYR A 138 -15.66 12.74 12.96
N LEU A 139 -15.46 11.64 12.24
CA LEU A 139 -16.54 10.89 11.59
C LEU A 139 -17.55 10.35 12.62
N ILE A 140 -17.08 9.69 13.69
CA ILE A 140 -17.98 9.13 14.71
C ILE A 140 -18.75 10.22 15.46
N LYS A 141 -18.14 11.40 15.70
CA LYS A 141 -18.85 12.53 16.33
C LYS A 141 -20.02 13.05 15.49
N ARG A 142 -19.96 12.87 14.18
CA ARG A 142 -20.99 13.28 13.23
C ARG A 142 -21.91 12.14 12.83
N ILE A 143 -21.86 11.00 13.54
CA ILE A 143 -22.55 9.79 13.07
C ILE A 143 -24.08 9.94 12.96
N ASN A 144 -24.67 10.86 13.73
CA ASN A 144 -26.10 11.17 13.68
C ASN A 144 -26.56 11.83 12.36
N GLN A 145 -25.63 12.23 11.48
CA GLN A 145 -25.93 12.79 10.17
C GLN A 145 -26.12 11.71 9.09
N PHE A 146 -25.80 10.45 9.40
CA PHE A 146 -25.90 9.33 8.47
C PHE A 146 -27.19 8.55 8.72
N SER A 147 -27.71 7.90 7.67
CA SER A 147 -28.93 7.08 7.75
C SER A 147 -28.63 5.70 8.31
N GLU A 148 -29.69 5.00 8.74
CA GLU A 148 -29.62 3.56 8.99
C GLU A 148 -29.32 2.78 7.69
N PRO A 149 -28.65 1.61 7.78
CA PRO A 149 -28.17 0.93 8.98
C PRO A 149 -26.80 1.43 9.50
N TYR A 150 -26.16 2.37 8.79
CA TYR A 150 -24.80 2.80 9.10
C TYR A 150 -24.70 3.50 10.46
N ARG A 151 -25.69 4.35 10.78
CA ARG A 151 -25.71 5.08 12.04
C ARG A 151 -25.68 4.16 13.27
N VAL A 152 -26.61 3.20 13.40
CA VAL A 152 -26.64 2.27 14.54
C VAL A 152 -25.36 1.44 14.62
N PHE A 153 -24.84 0.98 13.49
CA PHE A 153 -23.60 0.19 13.46
C PHE A 153 -22.40 0.98 14.01
N PHE A 154 -22.20 2.21 13.55
CA PHE A 154 -21.08 3.03 14.00
C PHE A 154 -21.26 3.61 15.40
N GLN A 155 -22.50 3.80 15.87
CA GLN A 155 -22.76 4.10 17.28
C GLN A 155 -22.32 2.93 18.19
N THR A 156 -22.54 1.70 17.74
CA THR A 156 -22.17 0.48 18.49
C THR A 156 -20.67 0.21 18.43
N TYR A 157 -20.09 0.14 17.23
CA TYR A 157 -18.72 -0.34 17.02
C TYR A 157 -17.68 0.78 16.90
N GLY A 158 -18.08 1.99 16.50
CA GLY A 158 -17.16 3.11 16.31
C GLY A 158 -16.33 3.44 17.56
N PRO A 159 -16.96 3.62 18.74
CA PRO A 159 -16.22 3.86 19.99
C PRO A 159 -15.23 2.75 20.34
N LEU A 160 -15.60 1.48 20.08
CA LEU A 160 -14.77 0.32 20.40
C LEU A 160 -13.48 0.28 19.58
N PHE A 161 -13.57 0.53 18.26
CA PHE A 161 -12.40 0.61 17.39
C PHE A 161 -11.59 1.89 17.62
N TYR A 162 -12.24 3.01 17.95
CA TYR A 162 -11.52 4.22 18.36
C TYR A 162 -10.66 3.96 19.60
N GLU A 163 -11.22 3.29 20.60
CA GLU A 163 -10.49 2.93 21.83
C GLU A 163 -9.30 2.01 21.54
N ASP A 164 -9.44 1.00 20.68
CA ASP A 164 -8.34 0.11 20.31
C ASP A 164 -7.18 0.91 19.67
N ALA A 165 -7.48 1.78 18.72
CA ALA A 165 -6.50 2.65 18.08
C ALA A 165 -5.82 3.58 19.07
N TYR A 166 -6.61 4.18 19.98
CA TYR A 166 -6.11 5.08 21.00
C TYR A 166 -5.16 4.35 21.96
N ARG A 167 -5.53 3.17 22.45
CA ARG A 167 -4.68 2.34 23.31
C ARG A 167 -3.36 1.97 22.63
N VAL A 168 -3.39 1.58 21.35
CA VAL A 168 -2.15 1.33 20.60
C VAL A 168 -1.27 2.57 20.55
N LEU A 169 -1.81 3.73 20.21
CA LEU A 169 -1.00 4.96 20.13
C LEU A 169 -0.51 5.46 21.51
N GLN A 170 -1.17 5.10 22.61
CA GLN A 170 -0.68 5.32 23.97
C GLN A 170 0.42 4.33 24.37
N SER A 171 0.29 3.06 23.97
CA SER A 171 1.26 1.99 24.28
C SER A 171 2.51 2.05 23.41
N VAL A 172 2.39 2.52 22.17
CA VAL A 172 3.54 2.83 21.34
C VAL A 172 4.35 3.87 22.08
N GLN A 173 5.55 3.50 22.53
CA GLN A 173 6.52 4.45 23.02
C GLN A 173 6.74 5.46 21.91
N HIS A 174 6.13 6.64 22.06
CA HIS A 174 6.05 7.63 21.00
C HIS A 174 7.43 8.01 20.48
N ASP A 175 8.41 7.99 21.39
CA ASP A 175 9.83 8.20 21.08
C ASP A 175 10.42 7.07 20.25
N LEU A 176 10.06 5.81 20.48
CA LEU A 176 10.52 4.68 19.67
C LEU A 176 9.98 4.75 18.24
N LEU A 177 8.68 4.99 18.08
CA LEU A 177 8.08 5.12 16.74
C LEU A 177 8.70 6.30 15.97
N ARG A 178 8.91 7.44 16.64
CA ARG A 178 9.59 8.60 16.02
C ARG A 178 11.04 8.32 15.70
N LEU A 179 11.77 7.66 16.60
CA LEU A 179 13.16 7.28 16.43
C LEU A 179 13.33 6.35 15.21
N LEU A 180 12.57 5.26 15.14
CA LEU A 180 12.64 4.33 14.02
C LEU A 180 12.25 5.01 12.70
N THR A 181 11.22 5.87 12.71
CA THR A 181 10.84 6.67 11.53
C THR A 181 11.97 7.61 11.10
N ALA A 182 12.59 8.32 12.05
CA ALA A 182 13.68 9.25 11.77
C ALA A 182 14.92 8.53 11.23
N ASN A 183 15.26 7.36 11.79
CA ASN A 183 16.37 6.53 11.34
C ASN A 183 16.19 6.07 9.89
N ASP A 184 15.00 5.58 9.54
CA ASP A 184 14.71 5.14 8.17
C ASP A 184 14.69 6.31 7.18
N ILE A 185 14.16 7.47 7.58
CA ILE A 185 14.18 8.69 6.77
C ILE A 185 15.62 9.19 6.57
N ALA A 186 16.45 9.17 7.61
CA ALA A 186 17.86 9.56 7.53
C ALA A 186 18.65 8.60 6.64
N ALA A 187 18.33 7.31 6.72
CA ALA A 187 18.85 6.28 5.83
C ALA A 187 18.21 6.29 4.43
N LYS A 188 17.32 7.25 4.11
CA LYS A 188 16.61 7.32 2.82
C LYS A 188 15.99 5.96 2.44
N ALA A 189 15.31 5.34 3.40
CA ALA A 189 14.63 4.07 3.23
C ALA A 189 13.30 4.30 2.51
N VAL A 190 13.16 3.82 1.27
CA VAL A 190 11.94 3.96 0.49
C VAL A 190 10.89 2.93 0.93
N CYS A 191 9.65 3.40 0.99
CA CYS A 191 8.44 2.62 1.23
C CYS A 191 7.49 2.79 0.04
N HIS A 192 6.65 1.80 -0.21
CA HIS A 192 5.55 1.87 -1.16
C HIS A 192 4.35 2.65 -0.61
N ARG A 193 4.03 2.46 0.68
CA ARG A 193 2.90 3.08 1.41
C ARG A 193 1.47 2.68 0.96
N ASP A 194 1.34 1.76 0.00
CA ASP A 194 0.04 1.23 -0.47
C ASP A 194 0.12 -0.21 -1.01
N LEU A 195 0.28 -1.17 -0.10
CA LEU A 195 0.40 -2.60 -0.39
C LEU A 195 -0.97 -3.30 -0.43
N ALA A 196 -1.90 -2.72 -1.17
CA ALA A 196 -3.13 -3.41 -1.54
C ALA A 196 -2.84 -4.57 -2.51
N ASN A 197 -3.67 -5.60 -2.50
CA ASN A 197 -3.48 -6.80 -3.33
C ASN A 197 -3.41 -6.52 -4.84
N HIS A 198 -4.07 -5.46 -5.31
CA HIS A 198 -4.05 -5.06 -6.73
C HIS A 198 -2.74 -4.42 -7.17
N ASN A 199 -1.88 -4.00 -6.23
CA ASN A 199 -0.54 -3.50 -6.50
C ASN A 199 0.51 -4.62 -6.57
N TRP A 200 0.10 -5.86 -6.31
CA TRP A 200 0.89 -7.06 -6.53
C TRP A 200 0.39 -7.83 -7.74
N LEU A 201 1.27 -8.06 -8.69
CA LEU A 201 1.00 -8.83 -9.89
C LEU A 201 1.81 -10.13 -9.87
N ILE A 202 1.15 -11.27 -10.12
CA ILE A 202 1.81 -12.56 -10.31
C ILE A 202 1.81 -12.87 -11.80
N ASP A 203 2.99 -12.86 -12.40
CA ASP A 203 3.15 -13.13 -13.82
C ASP A 203 3.02 -14.63 -14.15
N LEU A 204 3.06 -14.95 -15.45
CA LEU A 204 2.96 -16.33 -15.92
C LEU A 204 4.12 -17.23 -15.46
N LYS A 205 5.27 -16.63 -15.12
CA LYS A 205 6.44 -17.32 -14.56
C LYS A 205 6.40 -17.40 -13.03
N GLN A 206 5.26 -17.04 -12.43
CA GLN A 206 5.06 -17.06 -10.98
C GLN A 206 5.98 -16.10 -10.22
N GLN A 207 6.43 -15.02 -10.87
CA GLN A 207 7.19 -13.95 -10.22
C GLN A 207 6.23 -12.86 -9.72
N ALA A 208 6.50 -12.34 -8.53
CA ALA A 208 5.77 -11.21 -7.96
C ALA A 208 6.37 -9.89 -8.46
N TRP A 209 5.50 -9.03 -9.00
CA TRP A 209 5.82 -7.67 -9.44
C TRP A 209 5.06 -6.67 -8.59
N LEU A 210 5.73 -5.59 -8.22
CA LEU A 210 5.15 -4.47 -7.48
C LEU A 210 4.91 -3.30 -8.43
N ILE A 211 3.74 -2.67 -8.34
CA ILE A 211 3.30 -1.59 -9.22
C ILE A 211 2.64 -0.46 -8.41
N ASP A 212 2.45 0.69 -9.06
CA ASP A 212 1.74 1.87 -8.51
C ASP A 212 2.46 2.60 -7.36
N PHE A 213 3.67 3.07 -7.65
CA PHE A 213 4.53 3.81 -6.72
C PHE A 213 4.17 5.30 -6.55
N ASP A 214 2.95 5.72 -6.90
CA ASP A 214 2.51 7.12 -6.76
C ASP A 214 2.57 7.62 -5.31
N THR A 215 2.42 6.72 -4.35
CA THR A 215 2.47 7.01 -2.91
C THR A 215 3.83 6.76 -2.28
N ALA A 216 4.81 6.30 -3.06
CA ALA A 216 6.13 5.95 -2.55
C ALA A 216 6.88 7.19 -2.04
N ASP A 217 7.64 7.00 -0.98
CA ASP A 217 8.41 8.05 -0.33
C ASP A 217 9.43 7.46 0.64
N TYR A 218 10.31 8.29 1.18
CA TYR A 218 11.12 7.89 2.33
C TYR A 218 10.28 7.86 3.61
N ASP A 219 10.32 6.74 4.33
CA ASP A 219 9.51 6.51 5.54
C ASP A 219 9.95 5.27 6.31
N LEU A 220 9.28 5.00 7.43
CA LEU A 220 9.43 3.75 8.17
C LEU A 220 8.95 2.53 7.37
N GLN A 221 9.88 1.67 6.94
CA GLN A 221 9.60 0.44 6.17
C GLN A 221 8.73 -0.56 6.94
N LEU A 222 8.76 -0.50 8.27
CA LEU A 222 7.87 -1.29 9.13
C LEU A 222 6.39 -0.98 8.87
N GLY A 223 6.04 0.23 8.44
CA GLY A 223 4.67 0.60 8.10
C GLY A 223 4.09 -0.19 6.93
N ASP A 224 4.94 -0.51 5.94
CA ASP A 224 4.59 -1.37 4.81
C ASP A 224 4.42 -2.84 5.26
N VAL A 225 5.32 -3.33 6.12
CA VAL A 225 5.21 -4.68 6.73
C VAL A 225 3.93 -4.82 7.53
N TRP A 226 3.61 -3.83 8.37
CA TRP A 226 2.37 -3.77 9.14
C TRP A 226 1.14 -3.79 8.23
N GLN A 227 1.14 -2.99 7.16
CA GLN A 227 0.00 -2.91 6.25
C GLN A 227 -0.26 -4.23 5.54
N ILE A 228 0.78 -4.89 5.01
CA ILE A 228 0.60 -6.17 4.31
C ILE A 228 0.25 -7.29 5.28
N ALA A 229 0.89 -7.34 6.46
CA ALA A 229 0.59 -8.35 7.47
C ALA A 229 -0.86 -8.25 7.95
N SER A 230 -1.31 -7.05 8.34
CA SER A 230 -2.69 -6.84 8.82
C SER A 230 -3.73 -7.31 7.79
N ARG A 231 -3.53 -6.99 6.51
CA ARG A 231 -4.44 -7.40 5.43
C ARG A 231 -4.47 -8.92 5.23
N ILE A 232 -3.33 -9.61 5.33
CA ILE A 232 -3.27 -11.06 5.19
C ILE A 232 -3.92 -11.75 6.39
N LEU A 233 -3.67 -11.26 7.62
CA LEU A 233 -4.19 -11.88 8.84
C LEU A 233 -5.71 -11.74 8.97
N HIS A 234 -6.29 -10.67 8.44
CA HIS A 234 -7.74 -10.54 8.33
C HIS A 234 -8.38 -11.54 7.34
N GLU A 235 -7.59 -12.14 6.44
CA GLU A 235 -8.07 -13.11 5.44
C GLU A 235 -7.72 -14.57 5.80
N GLN A 236 -6.75 -14.79 6.70
CA GLN A 236 -6.28 -16.12 7.10
C GLN A 236 -5.99 -16.17 8.61
N ASN A 237 -6.67 -17.08 9.34
CA ASN A 237 -6.61 -17.24 10.80
C ASN A 237 -5.24 -16.85 11.45
N GLY A 238 -5.28 -15.79 12.25
CA GLY A 238 -4.28 -14.72 12.30
C GLY A 238 -3.06 -14.85 13.22
N LEU A 239 -2.58 -16.05 13.56
CA LEU A 239 -1.33 -16.20 14.36
C LEU A 239 -0.24 -16.97 13.63
N GLN A 240 -0.51 -18.20 13.22
CA GLN A 240 0.44 -19.01 12.46
C GLN A 240 0.88 -18.31 11.18
N GLN A 241 -0.03 -17.56 10.56
CA GLN A 241 0.28 -16.80 9.36
C GLN A 241 1.14 -15.57 9.65
N PHE A 242 1.02 -14.97 10.84
CA PHE A 242 1.87 -13.85 11.22
C PHE A 242 3.32 -14.32 11.33
N GLU A 243 3.57 -15.36 12.12
CA GLU A 243 4.92 -15.93 12.26
C GLU A 243 5.52 -16.29 10.89
N ARG A 244 4.74 -16.92 10.02
CA ARG A 244 5.18 -17.26 8.66
C ARG A 244 5.56 -16.05 7.84
N ILE A 245 4.72 -15.01 7.81
CA ILE A 245 4.99 -13.75 7.09
C ILE A 245 6.29 -13.13 7.60
N ILE A 246 6.43 -13.04 8.92
CA ILE A 246 7.59 -12.44 9.56
C ILE A 246 8.85 -13.24 9.29
N GLN A 247 8.81 -14.57 9.39
CA GLN A 247 9.96 -15.43 9.06
C GLN A 247 10.38 -15.26 7.59
N MET A 248 9.44 -15.26 6.64
CA MET A 248 9.75 -15.05 5.21
C MET A 248 10.35 -13.67 4.93
N TYR A 249 9.88 -12.64 5.63
CA TYR A 249 10.41 -11.29 5.49
C TYR A 249 11.84 -11.19 6.04
N GLN A 250 12.05 -11.70 7.26
CA GLN A 250 13.32 -11.63 7.98
C GLN A 250 14.45 -12.42 7.33
N GLN A 251 14.14 -13.47 6.55
CA GLN A 251 15.12 -14.18 5.74
C GLN A 251 15.86 -13.29 4.74
N VAL A 252 15.28 -12.14 4.37
CA VAL A 252 15.88 -11.20 3.42
C VAL A 252 16.27 -9.89 4.11
N ARG A 253 15.37 -9.29 4.91
CA ARG A 253 15.66 -8.10 5.71
C ARG A 253 15.29 -8.38 7.16
N PRO A 254 16.27 -8.69 8.03
CA PRO A 254 16.03 -8.90 9.45
C PRO A 254 15.33 -7.71 10.11
N LEU A 255 14.43 -7.99 11.04
CA LEU A 255 13.82 -6.97 11.89
C LEU A 255 14.60 -6.92 13.21
N THR A 256 14.87 -5.71 13.68
CA THR A 256 15.38 -5.50 15.03
C THR A 256 14.31 -5.88 16.06
N LYS A 257 14.72 -6.15 17.30
CA LYS A 257 13.80 -6.41 18.41
C LYS A 257 12.77 -5.27 18.56
N GLN A 258 13.23 -4.02 18.47
CA GLN A 258 12.40 -2.83 18.53
C GLN A 258 11.39 -2.74 17.37
N GLU A 259 11.79 -3.08 16.15
CA GLU A 259 10.85 -3.18 15.02
C GLU A 259 9.80 -4.27 15.25
N MET A 260 10.18 -5.41 15.84
CA MET A 260 9.24 -6.50 16.16
C MET A 260 8.21 -6.07 17.22
N GLU A 261 8.69 -5.52 18.34
CA GLU A 261 7.85 -5.03 19.43
C GLU A 261 6.84 -3.98 18.91
N LEU A 262 7.32 -3.04 18.08
CA LEU A 262 6.46 -2.03 17.48
C LEU A 262 5.46 -2.64 16.49
N LEU A 263 5.85 -3.62 15.68
CA LEU A 263 4.97 -4.28 14.71
C LEU A 263 3.80 -4.98 15.40
N ILE A 264 4.07 -5.73 16.46
CA ILE A 264 3.05 -6.44 17.25
C ILE A 264 2.06 -5.45 17.84
N LEU A 265 2.54 -4.32 18.40
CA LEU A 265 1.67 -3.26 18.91
C LEU A 265 0.79 -2.67 17.79
N LEU A 266 1.37 -2.41 16.62
CA LEU A 266 0.65 -1.82 15.48
C LEU A 266 -0.46 -2.72 14.92
N LEU A 267 -0.38 -4.05 15.05
CA LEU A 267 -1.46 -4.96 14.65
C LEU A 267 -2.77 -4.72 15.42
N GLY A 268 -2.70 -4.09 16.60
CA GLY A 268 -3.88 -3.63 17.34
C GLY A 268 -4.54 -2.39 16.75
N PHE A 269 -3.86 -1.66 15.86
CA PHE A 269 -4.40 -0.45 15.25
C PHE A 269 -5.37 -0.82 14.12
N PRO A 270 -6.67 -0.46 14.20
CA PRO A 270 -7.70 -0.92 13.30
C PRO A 270 -7.75 -0.13 11.98
N ASN A 271 -6.65 -0.18 11.23
CA ASN A 271 -6.46 0.62 10.03
C ASN A 271 -7.50 0.34 8.94
N ASP A 272 -7.82 -0.93 8.71
CA ASP A 272 -8.81 -1.31 7.69
C ASP A 272 -10.21 -0.86 8.10
N PHE A 273 -10.60 -1.02 9.37
CA PHE A 273 -11.88 -0.49 9.84
C PHE A 273 -11.97 1.02 9.60
N PHE A 274 -10.96 1.81 9.96
CA PHE A 274 -10.96 3.26 9.75
C PHE A 274 -11.04 3.65 8.27
N ARG A 275 -10.24 2.99 7.42
CA ARG A 275 -10.15 3.27 5.99
C ARG A 275 -11.47 2.97 5.28
N GLU A 276 -12.05 1.80 5.54
CA GLU A 276 -13.29 1.34 4.93
C GLU A 276 -14.50 2.14 5.45
N SER A 277 -14.50 2.51 6.74
CA SER A 277 -15.52 3.40 7.32
C SER A 277 -15.53 4.76 6.64
N GLU A 278 -14.36 5.36 6.45
CA GLU A 278 -14.26 6.65 5.78
C GLU A 278 -14.64 6.54 4.30
N GLY A 279 -14.26 5.45 3.63
CA GLY A 279 -14.66 5.16 2.26
C GLY A 279 -16.18 5.10 2.09
N LEU A 280 -16.83 4.34 2.96
CA LEU A 280 -18.29 4.17 2.99
C LEU A 280 -19.01 5.47 3.35
N LEU A 281 -18.71 6.07 4.50
CA LEU A 281 -19.45 7.21 5.05
C LEU A 281 -19.27 8.47 4.20
N LEU A 282 -18.07 8.71 3.66
CA LEU A 282 -17.83 9.88 2.80
C LEU A 282 -18.12 9.61 1.32
N ASN A 283 -18.69 8.44 0.98
CA ASN A 283 -19.00 8.03 -0.39
C ASN A 283 -17.80 8.24 -1.34
N LYS A 284 -16.61 7.79 -0.93
CA LYS A 284 -15.39 8.00 -1.71
C LYS A 284 -15.45 7.20 -3.02
N LYS A 285 -15.04 7.83 -4.12
CA LYS A 285 -14.93 7.16 -5.43
C LYS A 285 -14.03 5.93 -5.33
N GLY A 286 -14.48 4.82 -5.91
CA GLY A 286 -13.74 3.55 -5.95
C GLY A 286 -14.15 2.52 -4.90
N TYR A 287 -14.97 2.91 -3.91
CA TYR A 287 -15.55 1.96 -2.95
C TYR A 287 -16.84 1.37 -3.52
N ASN A 288 -16.98 0.05 -3.39
CA ASN A 288 -18.25 -0.62 -3.61
C ASN A 288 -18.99 -0.68 -2.27
N ILE A 289 -20.12 0.00 -2.17
CA ILE A 289 -20.86 0.17 -0.91
C ILE A 289 -21.20 -1.18 -0.27
N GLU A 290 -21.72 -2.14 -1.04
CA GLU A 290 -22.15 -3.45 -0.52
C GLU A 290 -20.97 -4.30 -0.04
N ALA A 291 -19.88 -4.34 -0.82
CA ALA A 291 -18.68 -5.09 -0.46
C ALA A 291 -17.99 -4.47 0.76
N THR A 292 -17.84 -3.15 0.78
CA THR A 292 -17.26 -2.41 1.91
C THR A 292 -18.11 -2.57 3.18
N TRP A 293 -19.44 -2.50 3.06
CA TRP A 293 -20.34 -2.71 4.17
C TRP A 293 -20.24 -4.13 4.74
N SER A 294 -20.21 -5.14 3.86
CA SER A 294 -20.04 -6.55 4.28
C SER A 294 -18.70 -6.76 4.98
N TYR A 295 -17.63 -6.15 4.48
CA TYR A 295 -16.31 -6.24 5.08
C TYR A 295 -16.25 -5.56 6.45
N LEU A 296 -16.85 -4.38 6.62
CA LEU A 296 -16.91 -3.69 7.91
C LEU A 296 -17.64 -4.51 8.98
N LYS A 297 -18.75 -5.17 8.62
CA LYS A 297 -19.46 -6.08 9.53
C LYS A 297 -18.56 -7.24 9.96
N ARG A 298 -17.89 -7.90 9.00
CA ARG A 298 -16.91 -8.96 9.30
C ARG A 298 -15.83 -8.50 10.29
N LEU A 299 -15.23 -7.32 10.05
CA LEU A 299 -14.24 -6.76 10.97
C LEU A 299 -14.79 -6.54 12.39
N ALA A 300 -16.05 -6.09 12.51
CA ALA A 300 -16.72 -5.89 13.79
C ALA A 300 -17.00 -7.22 14.51
N ASP A 301 -17.49 -8.23 13.78
CA ASP A 301 -17.79 -9.56 14.31
C ASP A 301 -16.50 -10.26 14.79
N ASP A 302 -15.42 -10.15 14.02
CA ASP A 302 -14.13 -10.79 14.31
C ASP A 302 -13.31 -10.04 15.39
N ARG A 303 -13.71 -8.82 15.78
CA ARG A 303 -12.94 -7.94 16.67
C ARG A 303 -12.52 -8.64 17.96
N LYS A 304 -13.43 -9.36 18.61
CA LYS A 304 -13.15 -10.02 19.90
C LYS A 304 -12.08 -11.11 19.72
N GLN A 305 -12.21 -11.93 18.68
CA GLN A 305 -11.27 -12.99 18.37
C GLN A 305 -9.90 -12.41 18.01
N TRP A 306 -9.86 -11.36 17.19
CA TRP A 306 -8.63 -10.66 16.82
C TRP A 306 -7.88 -10.15 18.06
N LYS A 307 -8.58 -9.51 18.99
CA LYS A 307 -7.96 -9.03 20.24
C LYS A 307 -7.39 -10.15 21.10
N GLU A 308 -8.01 -11.32 21.10
CA GLU A 308 -7.48 -12.47 21.83
C GLU A 308 -6.23 -13.05 21.17
N GLN A 309 -6.19 -13.08 19.83
CA GLN A 309 -4.99 -13.45 19.08
C GLN A 309 -3.83 -12.50 19.38
N LEU A 310 -4.06 -11.19 19.39
CA LEU A 310 -2.99 -10.22 19.68
C LEU A 310 -2.33 -10.41 21.05
N LYS A 311 -3.07 -10.86 22.07
CA LYS A 311 -2.49 -11.18 23.39
C LYS A 311 -1.54 -12.37 23.35
N GLN A 312 -1.74 -13.30 22.42
CA GLN A 312 -0.85 -14.45 22.25
C GLN A 312 0.46 -14.04 21.54
N LEU A 313 0.44 -12.95 20.77
CA LEU A 313 1.66 -12.39 20.15
C LEU A 313 2.49 -11.53 21.11
N SER A 314 1.90 -10.97 22.16
CA SER A 314 2.66 -10.14 23.11
C SER A 314 3.66 -10.92 23.97
N ASP A 315 3.58 -12.26 23.94
CA ASP A 315 4.52 -13.17 24.61
C ASP A 315 5.70 -13.60 23.69
N TRP A 316 5.72 -13.12 22.44
CA TRP A 316 6.71 -13.40 21.39
C TRP A 316 7.73 -12.27 21.29
#